data_AF-A0A7X8PNG6-F1
#
_entry.id   AF-A0A7X8PNG6-F1
#
_cell.length_a   1.000
_cell.length_b   1.000
_cell.length_c   1.000
_cell.angle_alpha   90.00
_cell.angle_beta   90.00
_cell.angle_gamma   90.00
#
_symmetry.space_group_name_H-M   'P 1'
#
loop_
_entity.id
_entity.type
_entity.pdbx_description
1 polymer ?
#
loop_
_entity_poly.entity_id
_entity_poly.type
_entity_poly.pdbx_seq_one_letter_code
_entity_poly.pdbx_strand_id
1 'polypeptide(L)'
;MKATINANGTEIVVLSKGNDNDFISITDIARYKNPDEPKDVVKNWMRSRSTIEFLGLWEQLNNPDFKGVEFDSFKHEAGSNAFTLSPQKWISSTNAVG
;
A
#
# COMPACT_ATOMS: atom_id res chain seq x y z
N MET A 1 -14.89 -13.30 -2.77
CA MET A 1 -14.88 -14.01 -1.48
C MET A 1 -13.84 -13.37 -0.56
N LYS A 2 -14.17 -13.12 0.72
CA LYS A 2 -13.17 -12.73 1.71
C LYS A 2 -12.59 -14.03 2.29
N ALA A 3 -11.29 -14.23 2.12
CA ALA A 3 -10.55 -15.33 2.73
C ALA A 3 -9.66 -14.74 3.83
N THR A 4 -9.31 -15.53 4.84
CA THR A 4 -8.46 -15.07 5.94
C THR A 4 -7.27 -16.02 6.05
N ILE A 5 -6.05 -15.49 5.99
CA ILE A 5 -4.82 -16.26 6.16
C ILE A 5 -4.29 -16.00 7.57
N ASN A 6 -3.90 -17.06 8.27
CA ASN A 6 -3.29 -16.93 9.60
C ASN A 6 -1.76 -16.97 9.47
N ALA A 7 -1.12 -15.82 9.61
CA ALA A 7 0.33 -15.69 9.55
C ALA A 7 0.87 -15.32 10.94
N ASN A 8 1.59 -16.25 11.57
CA ASN A 8 2.24 -16.04 12.86
C ASN A 8 1.30 -15.55 13.98
N GLY A 9 0.06 -16.06 14.03
CA GLY A 9 -0.96 -15.67 15.02
C GLY A 9 -1.78 -14.43 14.64
N THR A 10 -1.57 -13.89 13.43
CA THR A 10 -2.32 -12.73 12.91
C THR A 10 -3.24 -13.18 11.80
N GLU A 11 -4.53 -12.86 11.92
CA GLU A 11 -5.45 -12.96 10.80
C GLU A 11 -5.22 -11.81 9.80
N ILE A 12 -4.83 -12.17 8.60
CA ILE A 12 -4.67 -11.28 7.45
C ILE A 12 -5.86 -11.51 6.53
N VAL A 13 -6.64 -10.45 6.28
CA VAL A 13 -7.76 -10.53 5.34
C VAL A 13 -7.20 -10.51 3.92
N VAL A 14 -7.54 -11.55 3.17
CA VAL A 14 -7.32 -11.68 1.73
C VAL A 14 -8.62 -11.37 1.01
N LEU A 15 -8.56 -10.33 0.18
CA LEU A 15 -9.67 -9.93 -0.66
C LEU A 15 -9.55 -10.69 -1.99
N SER A 16 -10.23 -11.82 -2.12
CA SER A 16 -10.19 -12.61 -3.36
C SER A 16 -11.39 -12.27 -4.25
N LYS A 17 -11.15 -11.68 -5.43
CA LYS A 17 -12.22 -11.31 -6.38
C LYS A 17 -12.59 -12.43 -7.37
N GLY A 18 -12.03 -13.64 -7.23
CA GLY A 18 -12.38 -14.78 -8.09
C GLY A 18 -11.68 -14.81 -9.45
N ASN A 19 -10.80 -13.85 -9.71
CA ASN A 19 -9.73 -13.91 -10.71
C ASN A 19 -8.40 -13.78 -9.96
N ASP A 20 -7.30 -14.25 -10.56
CA ASP A 20 -5.94 -14.53 -10.03
C ASP A 20 -5.21 -13.45 -9.18
N ASN A 21 -5.89 -12.40 -8.70
CA ASN A 21 -5.33 -11.32 -7.90
C ASN A 21 -5.87 -11.36 -6.46
N ASP A 22 -5.18 -12.09 -5.60
CA ASP A 22 -5.34 -12.03 -4.15
C ASP A 22 -4.57 -10.82 -3.59
N PHE A 23 -5.27 -9.92 -2.90
CA PHE A 23 -4.66 -8.74 -2.28
C PHE A 23 -4.43 -8.96 -0.78
N ILE A 24 -3.28 -8.53 -0.28
CA ILE A 24 -2.93 -8.56 1.15
C ILE A 24 -3.20 -7.19 1.76
N SER A 25 -4.00 -7.14 2.82
CA SER A 25 -4.30 -5.91 3.55
C SER A 25 -3.07 -5.35 4.28
N ILE A 26 -2.49 -4.25 3.77
CA ILE A 26 -1.38 -3.53 4.42
C ILE A 26 -1.79 -2.99 5.80
N THR A 27 -3.06 -2.61 5.98
CA THR A 27 -3.57 -2.11 7.25
C THR A 27 -3.63 -3.18 8.33
N ASP A 28 -3.88 -4.45 7.97
CA ASP A 28 -3.84 -5.56 8.92
C ASP A 28 -2.40 -5.87 9.36
N ILE A 29 -1.44 -5.84 8.42
CA ILE A 29 -0.01 -5.99 8.74
C ILE A 29 0.45 -4.83 9.65
N ALA A 30 0.00 -3.61 9.37
CA ALA A 30 0.32 -2.46 10.21
C ALA A 30 -0.25 -2.59 11.63
N ARG A 31 -1.48 -3.09 11.77
CA ARG A 31 -2.13 -3.37 13.05
C ARG A 31 -1.41 -4.46 13.84
N TYR A 32 -0.86 -5.46 13.17
CA TYR A 32 -0.01 -6.45 13.83
C TYR A 32 1.31 -5.85 14.31
N LYS A 33 1.94 -4.98 13.51
CA LYS A 33 3.23 -4.38 13.85
C LYS A 33 3.13 -3.36 14.99
N ASN A 34 2.07 -2.56 15.00
CA ASN A 34 1.76 -1.64 16.09
C ASN A 34 0.23 -1.54 16.23
N PRO A 35 -0.37 -2.23 17.22
CA PRO A 35 -1.81 -2.19 17.46
C PRO A 35 -2.31 -0.82 17.88
N ASP A 36 -1.47 -0.03 18.58
CA ASP A 36 -1.85 1.26 19.15
C ASP A 36 -1.87 2.34 18.06
N GLU A 37 -0.87 2.36 17.18
CA GLU A 37 -0.72 3.39 16.12
C GLU A 37 -0.47 2.79 14.71
N PRO A 38 -1.41 1.98 14.17
CA PRO A 38 -1.24 1.33 12.87
C PRO A 38 -1.15 2.35 11.71
N LYS A 39 -1.79 3.52 11.86
CA LYS A 39 -1.76 4.57 10.84
C LYS A 39 -0.36 5.15 10.67
N ASP A 40 0.37 5.31 11.77
CA ASP A 40 1.74 5.83 11.74
C ASP A 40 2.71 4.81 11.15
N VAL A 41 2.47 3.51 11.35
CA VAL A 41 3.23 2.45 10.67
C VAL A 41 3.12 2.57 9.16
N VAL A 42 1.89 2.65 8.63
CA VAL A 42 1.67 2.80 7.18
C VAL A 42 2.28 4.11 6.66
N LYS A 43 2.08 5.22 7.37
CA LYS A 43 2.67 6.52 7.03
C LYS A 43 4.20 6.47 6.98
N ASN A 44 4.84 5.76 7.91
CA ASN A 44 6.29 5.57 7.93
C ASN A 44 6.77 4.71 6.75
N TRP A 45 6.06 3.63 6.41
CA TRP A 45 6.40 2.82 5.23
C TRP A 45 6.33 3.65 3.96
N MET A 46 5.31 4.50 3.80
CA MET A 46 5.18 5.35 2.64
C MET A 46 6.20 6.49 2.56
N ARG A 47 7.05 6.71 3.57
CA ARG A 47 8.20 7.63 3.43
C ARG A 47 9.34 7.01 2.62
N SER A 48 9.44 5.68 2.65
CA SER A 48 10.54 4.97 1.99
C SER A 48 10.33 4.97 0.48
N ARG A 49 11.37 5.40 -0.24
CA ARG A 49 11.39 5.31 -1.71
C ARG A 49 11.19 3.88 -2.21
N SER A 50 11.80 2.90 -1.56
CA SER A 50 11.65 1.49 -1.95
C SER A 50 10.21 1.00 -1.84
N THR A 51 9.47 1.46 -0.83
CA THR A 51 8.05 1.13 -0.67
C THR A 51 7.21 1.78 -1.75
N ILE A 52 7.45 3.07 -2.05
CA ILE A 52 6.73 3.77 -3.12
C ILE A 52 7.01 3.14 -4.48
N GLU A 53 8.26 2.76 -4.77
CA GLU A 53 8.62 2.07 -6.01
C GLU A 53 7.95 0.70 -6.14
N PHE A 54 7.92 -0.08 -5.05
CA PHE A 54 7.23 -1.38 -5.03
C PHE A 54 5.72 -1.23 -5.27
N LEU A 55 5.06 -0.33 -4.55
CA LEU A 55 3.62 -0.09 -4.72
C LEU A 55 3.31 0.42 -6.13
N GLY A 56 4.08 1.36 -6.65
CA GLY A 56 3.90 1.88 -8.00
C GLY A 56 4.10 0.83 -9.08
N LEU A 57 5.11 -0.04 -8.97
CA LEU A 57 5.30 -1.15 -9.90
C LEU A 57 4.11 -2.12 -9.88
N TRP A 58 3.65 -2.46 -8.67
CA TRP A 58 2.52 -3.36 -8.53
C TRP A 58 1.24 -2.77 -9.14
N GLU A 59 0.98 -1.48 -8.91
CA GLU A 59 -0.17 -0.78 -9.51
C GLU A 59 -0.05 -0.69 -11.03
N GLN A 60 1.13 -0.40 -11.58
CA GLN A 60 1.35 -0.40 -13.04
C GLN A 60 1.06 -1.76 -13.69
N LEU A 61 1.29 -2.86 -12.97
CA LEU A 61 1.05 -4.21 -13.48
C LEU A 61 -0.41 -4.65 -13.32
N ASN A 62 -1.11 -4.19 -12.28
CA ASN A 62 -2.41 -4.75 -11.87
C ASN A 62 -3.58 -3.77 -11.98
N ASN A 63 -3.31 -2.47 -12.14
CA ASN A 63 -4.32 -1.40 -12.15
C ASN A 63 -4.20 -0.57 -13.44
N PRO A 64 -5.03 -0.85 -14.46
CA PRO A 64 -5.00 -0.12 -15.73
C PRO A 64 -5.41 1.36 -15.59
N ASP A 65 -6.12 1.72 -14.50
CA ASP A 65 -6.54 3.09 -14.21
C ASP A 65 -5.50 3.88 -13.38
N PHE A 66 -4.34 3.27 -13.10
CA PHE A 66 -3.28 3.88 -12.31
C PHE A 66 -2.66 5.08 -13.02
N LYS A 67 -2.53 6.18 -12.29
CA LYS A 67 -1.98 7.42 -12.85
C LYS A 67 -0.47 7.51 -12.66
N GLY A 68 0.26 7.05 -13.68
CA GLY A 68 1.73 7.00 -13.66
C GLY A 68 2.44 8.35 -13.55
N VAL A 69 1.83 9.43 -14.07
CA VAL A 69 2.45 10.77 -14.05
C VAL A 69 2.47 11.34 -12.63
N GLU A 70 1.37 11.22 -11.90
CA GLU A 70 1.27 11.60 -10.49
C GLU A 70 2.17 10.72 -9.62
N PHE A 71 2.26 9.43 -9.94
CA PHE A 71 3.20 8.51 -9.30
C PHE A 71 4.67 8.94 -9.46
N ASP A 72 5.10 9.34 -10.66
CA ASP A 72 6.48 9.74 -10.90
C ASP A 72 6.91 10.92 -10.01
N SER A 73 5.98 11.85 -9.74
CA SER A 73 6.22 12.95 -8.81
C SER A 73 6.47 12.44 -7.38
N PHE A 74 5.64 11.51 -6.89
CA PHE A 74 5.87 10.89 -5.58
C PHE A 74 7.16 10.08 -5.53
N LYS A 75 7.48 9.32 -6.57
CA LYS A 75 8.72 8.54 -6.65
C LYS A 75 9.96 9.42 -6.62
N HIS A 76 9.90 10.59 -7.26
CA HIS A 76 11.00 11.54 -7.27
C HIS A 76 11.25 12.16 -5.89
N GLU A 77 10.18 12.54 -5.19
CA GLU A 77 10.26 13.17 -3.86
C GLU A 77 10.53 12.16 -2.71
N ALA A 78 10.15 10.90 -2.91
CA ALA A 78 10.26 9.86 -1.89
C ALA A 78 11.71 9.60 -1.45
N GLY A 79 11.88 9.33 -0.16
CA GLY A 79 13.19 9.16 0.47
C GLY A 79 13.88 10.47 0.89
N SER A 80 13.33 11.64 0.55
CA SER A 80 13.79 12.90 1.15
C SER A 80 13.26 13.04 2.59
N ASN A 81 14.03 13.72 3.45
CA ASN A 81 13.66 13.91 4.87
C ASN A 81 12.35 14.70 5.06
N ALA A 82 12.00 15.54 4.09
CA ALA A 82 10.77 16.34 4.11
C ALA A 82 9.57 15.58 3.51
N PHE A 83 9.80 14.46 2.83
CA PHE A 83 8.73 13.74 2.16
C PHE A 83 7.75 13.13 3.16
N THR A 84 6.48 13.41 2.95
CA THR A 84 5.39 12.79 3.69
C THR A 84 4.24 12.53 2.74
N LEU A 85 3.81 11.28 2.68
CA LEU A 85 2.67 10.85 1.89
C LEU A 85 1.72 10.07 2.80
N SER A 86 0.43 10.42 2.75
CA SER A 86 -0.62 9.67 3.43
C SER A 86 -1.28 8.67 2.47
N PRO A 87 -1.77 7.52 2.95
CA PRO A 87 -2.43 6.52 2.09
C PRO A 87 -3.62 7.11 1.32
N GLN A 88 -4.36 8.02 1.95
CA GLN A 88 -5.47 8.73 1.31
C GLN A 88 -4.98 9.60 0.14
N LYS A 89 -3.88 10.34 0.33
CA LYS A 89 -3.29 11.16 -0.75
C LYS A 89 -2.81 10.27 -1.88
N TRP A 90 -2.10 9.17 -1.59
CA TRP A 90 -1.68 8.17 -2.58
C TRP A 90 -2.86 7.70 -3.43
N ILE A 91 -3.90 7.13 -2.81
CA ILE A 91 -5.10 6.63 -3.52
C ILE A 91 -5.76 7.73 -4.36
N SER A 92 -6.01 8.90 -3.78
CA SER A 92 -6.72 9.98 -4.49
C SER A 92 -5.93 10.56 -5.68
N SER A 93 -4.60 10.57 -5.59
CA SER A 93 -3.72 11.14 -6.61
C SER A 93 -3.36 10.14 -7.70
N THR A 94 -3.23 8.85 -7.38
CA THR A 94 -2.76 7.83 -8.34
C THR A 94 -3.83 6.84 -8.78
N ASN A 95 -5.04 6.91 -8.24
CA ASN A 95 -6.08 5.88 -8.39
C ASN A 95 -5.64 4.49 -7.91
N ALA A 96 -4.69 4.42 -6.98
CA ALA A 96 -4.25 3.15 -6.41
C ALA A 96 -5.42 2.36 -5.79
N VAL A 97 -5.40 1.04 -5.98
CA VAL A 97 -6.44 0.11 -5.51
C VAL A 97 -5.92 -0.94 -4.54
N GLY A 98 -4.60 -1.04 -4.37
CA GLY A 98 -3.91 -1.94 -3.43
C GLY A 98 -3.84 -1.45 -1.99
#